data_AF-M9LI41-F1
#
_entry.id   AF-M9LI41-F1
#
_cell.length_a   1.000
_cell.length_b   1.000
_cell.length_c   1.000
_cell.angle_alpha   90.00
_cell.angle_beta   90.00
_cell.angle_gamma   90.00
#
_symmetry.space_group_name_H-M   'P 1'
#
loop_
_entity.id
_entity.type
_entity.pdbx_description
1 polymer ?
#
loop_
_entity_poly.entity_id
_entity_poly.type
_entity_poly.pdbx_seq_one_letter_code
_entity_poly.pdbx_strand_id
1 'polypeptide(L)'
;MNAPDPAVQVLMLAWEFPPLVVGGLSHAVYDLSRHLVHGDCEVHVLTRDVPGSPAYERMDGVHVHRVAMLAPLTPPAFMDWVFQMNAALSDGADAII
;
A
#
# COMPACT_ATOMS: atom_id res chain seq x y z
N MET A 1 24.06 10.19 15.73
CA MET A 1 22.78 10.61 16.34
C MET A 1 21.70 9.85 15.60
N ASN A 2 21.06 8.87 16.24
CA ASN A 2 19.89 8.22 15.63
C ASN A 2 18.76 9.25 15.57
N ALA A 3 18.00 9.23 14.47
CA ALA A 3 16.74 9.96 14.41
C ALA A 3 15.85 9.49 15.59
N PRO A 4 15.05 10.38 16.19
CA PRO A 4 14.08 9.98 17.20
C PRO A 4 13.18 8.87 16.65
N ASP A 5 12.80 7.93 17.51
CA ASP A 5 11.81 6.92 17.14
C ASP A 5 10.50 7.62 16.72
N PRO A 6 9.82 7.14 15.67
CA PRO A 6 8.61 7.77 15.17
C PRO A 6 7.55 7.84 16.27
N ALA A 7 6.79 8.94 16.29
CA ALA A 7 5.79 9.16 17.31
C ALA A 7 4.65 8.11 17.23
N VAL A 8 4.33 7.67 16.01
CA VAL A 8 3.29 6.68 15.69
C VAL A 8 3.68 5.92 14.42
N GLN A 9 3.41 4.61 14.38
CA GLN A 9 3.44 3.80 13.16
C GLN A 9 2.02 3.69 12.58
N VAL A 10 1.88 3.96 11.28
CA VAL A 10 0.59 3.96 10.58
C VAL A 10 0.65 2.97 9.41
N LEU A 11 -0.22 1.96 9.45
CA LEU A 11 -0.48 1.08 8.32
C LEU A 11 -1.75 1.52 7.58
N MET A 12 -1.60 1.90 6.33
CA MET A 12 -2.68 2.28 5.43
C MET A 12 -2.93 1.15 4.43
N LEU A 13 -4.12 0.56 4.46
CA LEU A 13 -4.59 -0.37 3.45
C LEU A 13 -5.27 0.39 2.31
N ALA A 14 -4.74 0.30 1.09
CA ALA A 14 -5.28 1.03 -0.05
C ALA A 14 -5.23 0.21 -1.34
N TRP A 15 -6.36 0.05 -2.01
CA TRP A 15 -6.41 -0.64 -3.31
C TRP A 15 -5.80 0.16 -4.49
N GLU A 16 -5.60 1.47 -4.29
CA GLU A 16 -5.03 2.38 -5.27
C GLU A 16 -3.94 3.22 -4.60
N PHE A 17 -2.78 3.25 -5.22
CA PHE A 17 -1.66 4.10 -4.84
C PHE A 17 -0.74 4.26 -6.06
N PRO A 18 -0.01 5.39 -6.22
CA PRO A 18 0.88 5.56 -7.36
C PRO A 18 1.81 4.35 -7.59
N PRO A 19 1.99 3.92 -8.87
CA PRO A 19 1.54 4.59 -10.10
C PRO A 19 0.10 4.25 -10.52
N LEU A 20 -0.64 3.43 -9.77
CA LEU A 20 -2.03 3.09 -10.11
C LEU A 20 -2.98 4.22 -9.70
N VAL A 21 -3.68 4.79 -10.69
CA VAL A 21 -4.66 5.85 -10.51
C VAL A 21 -5.93 5.47 -11.27
N VAL A 22 -6.99 5.08 -10.56
CA VAL A 22 -8.32 4.79 -11.11
C VAL A 22 -9.26 5.98 -10.89
N GLY A 23 -8.97 6.85 -9.91
CA GLY A 23 -9.65 8.13 -9.69
C GLY A 23 -8.95 9.04 -8.68
N GLY A 24 -9.71 9.94 -8.04
CA GLY A 24 -9.16 10.90 -7.07
C GLY A 24 -8.69 10.28 -5.74
N LEU A 25 -9.05 9.03 -5.45
CA LEU A 25 -8.67 8.36 -4.21
C LEU A 25 -7.17 8.08 -4.13
N SER A 26 -6.54 7.65 -5.23
CA SER A 26 -5.09 7.41 -5.28
C SER A 26 -4.30 8.67 -4.86
N HIS A 27 -4.71 9.83 -5.37
CA HIS A 27 -4.10 11.12 -5.00
C HIS A 27 -4.34 11.47 -3.53
N ALA A 28 -5.57 11.28 -3.03
CA ALA A 28 -5.88 11.56 -1.62
C ALA A 28 -5.07 10.69 -0.65
N VAL A 29 -4.88 9.40 -0.95
CA VAL A 29 -4.05 8.48 -0.16
C VAL A 29 -2.58 8.90 -0.23
N TYR A 30 -2.09 9.25 -1.43
CA TYR A 30 -0.72 9.73 -1.62
C TYR A 30 -0.45 11.03 -0.85
N ASP A 31 -1.35 12.01 -0.90
CA ASP A 31 -1.18 13.26 -0.16
C ASP A 31 -1.27 13.08 1.36
N LEU A 32 -2.20 12.25 1.82
CA LEU A 32 -2.36 11.94 3.25
C LEU A 32 -1.13 11.23 3.81
N SER A 33 -0.64 10.19 3.13
CA SER A 33 0.52 9.40 3.58
C SER A 33 1.77 10.28 3.74
N ARG A 34 2.04 11.17 2.80
CA ARG A 34 3.16 12.13 2.90
C ARG A 34 2.97 13.17 3.99
N HIS A 35 1.75 13.68 4.17
CA HIS A 35 1.45 14.61 5.28
C HIS A 35 1.69 13.96 6.64
N LEU A 36 1.35 12.67 6.80
CA LEU A 36 1.64 11.92 8.02
C LEU A 36 3.15 11.73 8.24
N VAL A 37 3.91 11.43 7.18
CA VAL A 37 5.39 11.39 7.26
C VAL A 37 5.97 12.73 7.73
N HIS A 38 5.45 13.86 7.22
CA HIS A 38 5.86 15.20 7.69
C HIS A 38 5.46 15.49 9.14
N GLY A 39 4.53 14.72 9.71
CA GLY A 39 4.14 14.75 11.12
C GLY A 39 4.92 13.78 12.01
N ASP A 40 6.10 13.31 11.57
CA ASP A 40 6.96 12.36 12.28
C ASP A 40 6.32 10.97 12.52
N CYS A 41 5.36 10.58 11.66
CA CYS A 41 4.82 9.22 11.62
C CYS A 41 5.65 8.34 10.67
N GLU A 42 5.88 7.08 11.06
CA GLU A 42 6.34 6.05 10.12
C GLU A 42 5.12 5.47 9.40
N VAL A 43 5.05 5.68 8.08
CA VAL A 43 3.87 5.35 7.29
C VAL A 43 4.18 4.20 6.34
N HIS A 44 3.37 3.16 6.44
CA HIS A 44 3.36 2.01 5.54
C HIS A 44 2.06 2.04 4.73
N VAL A 45 2.17 2.04 3.41
CA VAL A 45 1.04 1.83 2.50
C VAL A 45 1.14 0.42 1.96
N LEU A 46 0.14 -0.39 2.24
CA LEU A 46 -0.02 -1.72 1.66
C LEU A 46 -1.07 -1.64 0.55
N THR A 47 -0.66 -1.98 -0.67
CA THR A 47 -1.45 -1.84 -1.87
C THR A 47 -1.30 -3.04 -2.80
N ARG A 48 -2.10 -3.09 -3.87
CA ARG A 48 -2.03 -4.18 -4.86
C ARG A 48 -0.83 -4.02 -5.79
N ASP A 49 -0.39 -5.15 -6.33
CA ASP A 49 0.62 -5.19 -7.38
C ASP A 49 0.24 -4.39 -8.63
N VAL A 50 1.26 -3.77 -9.23
CA VAL A 50 1.17 -2.99 -10.46
C VAL A 50 2.35 -3.37 -11.35
N PRO A 51 2.09 -3.85 -12.59
CA PRO A 51 3.16 -4.27 -13.50
C PRO A 51 4.25 -3.21 -13.65
N GLY A 52 5.51 -3.62 -13.48
CA GLY A 52 6.67 -2.74 -13.56
C GLY A 52 7.01 -1.97 -12.28
N SER A 53 6.19 -2.08 -11.23
CA SER A 53 6.51 -1.53 -9.91
C SER A 53 7.22 -2.59 -9.04
N PRO A 54 8.15 -2.19 -8.15
CA PRO A 54 8.74 -3.13 -7.21
C PRO A 54 7.72 -3.55 -6.14
N ALA A 55 7.91 -4.75 -5.59
CA ALA A 55 7.12 -5.28 -4.47
C ALA A 55 7.25 -4.41 -3.21
N TYR A 56 8.40 -3.76 -3.03
CA TYR A 56 8.62 -2.78 -1.98
C TYR A 56 9.44 -1.60 -2.51
N GLU A 57 9.07 -0.39 -2.10
CA GLU A 57 9.90 0.80 -2.26
C GLU A 57 9.63 1.83 -1.16
N ARG A 58 10.54 2.78 -1.02
CA ARG A 58 10.32 3.97 -0.19
C ARG A 58 10.12 5.18 -1.10
N MET A 59 8.91 5.71 -1.13
CA MET A 59 8.51 6.82 -1.99
C MET A 59 8.11 8.01 -1.12
N ASP A 60 8.82 9.13 -1.24
CA ASP A 60 8.57 10.37 -0.47
C ASP A 60 8.48 10.15 1.05
N GLY A 61 9.32 9.24 1.56
CA GLY A 61 9.34 8.87 2.97
C GLY A 61 8.30 7.83 3.39
N VAL A 62 7.36 7.46 2.51
CA VAL A 62 6.36 6.42 2.74
C VAL A 62 6.93 5.05 2.35
N HIS A 63 6.75 4.04 3.19
CA HIS A 63 7.05 2.65 2.88
C HIS A 63 5.90 2.04 2.09
N VAL A 64 6.13 1.69 0.82
CA VAL A 64 5.10 1.17 -0.08
C VAL A 64 5.34 -0.32 -0.28
N HIS A 65 4.34 -1.12 0.06
CA HIS A 65 4.33 -2.58 -0.03
C HIS A 65 3.26 -2.99 -1.03
N ARG A 66 3.64 -3.72 -2.07
CA ARG A 66 2.74 -4.19 -3.13
C ARG A 66 2.57 -5.69 -3.06
N VAL A 67 1.34 -6.13 -2.80
CA VAL A 67 0.99 -7.55 -2.71
C VAL A 67 0.44 -8.07 -4.03
N ALA A 68 0.98 -9.20 -4.46
CA ALA A 68 0.48 -9.92 -5.62
C ALA A 68 -0.74 -10.75 -5.22
N MET A 69 -1.80 -10.69 -6.01
CA MET A 69 -2.91 -11.64 -5.92
C MET A 69 -2.49 -12.96 -6.60
N LEU A 70 -3.07 -14.07 -6.17
CA LEU A 70 -2.93 -15.34 -6.87
C LEU A 70 -3.44 -15.18 -8.31
N ALA A 71 -2.54 -15.19 -9.29
CA ALA A 71 -2.89 -14.97 -10.69
C ALA A 71 -3.80 -16.10 -11.20
N PRO A 72 -5.06 -15.83 -11.57
CA PRO A 72 -5.87 -16.84 -12.23
C PRO A 72 -5.57 -16.84 -13.73
N LEU A 73 -5.67 -18.02 -14.36
CA LEU A 73 -5.56 -18.22 -15.81
C LEU A 73 -6.65 -17.47 -16.61
N THR A 74 -7.66 -16.95 -15.91
CA THR A 74 -8.82 -16.19 -16.43
C THR A 74 -9.13 -15.04 -15.47
N PRO A 75 -9.50 -13.84 -15.97
CA PRO A 75 -9.92 -12.74 -15.09
C PRO A 75 -11.04 -13.21 -14.15
N PRO A 76 -10.91 -13.02 -12.82
CA PRO A 76 -11.97 -13.41 -11.90
C PRO A 76 -13.20 -12.52 -12.09
N ALA A 77 -14.38 -13.00 -11.69
CA ALA A 77 -15.52 -12.10 -11.49
C ALA A 77 -15.14 -11.01 -10.48
N PHE A 78 -15.75 -9.83 -10.58
CA PHE A 78 -15.37 -8.68 -9.76
C PHE A 78 -15.32 -8.99 -8.26
N MET A 79 -16.30 -9.73 -7.73
CA MET A 79 -16.32 -10.10 -6.31
C MET A 79 -15.20 -11.07 -5.92
N ASP A 80 -14.88 -12.03 -6.79
CA ASP A 80 -13.76 -12.95 -6.57
C ASP A 80 -12.42 -12.21 -6.57
N TRP A 81 -12.29 -11.21 -7.46
CA TRP A 81 -11.12 -10.34 -7.51
C TRP A 81 -10.97 -9.51 -6.22
N VAL A 82 -12.06 -8.88 -5.75
CA VAL A 82 -12.06 -8.11 -4.49
C VAL A 82 -11.68 -9.01 -3.31
N PHE A 83 -12.23 -10.22 -3.25
CA PHE A 83 -11.91 -11.18 -2.20
C PHE A 83 -10.42 -11.56 -2.20
N GLN A 84 -9.87 -11.92 -3.36
CA GLN A 84 -8.45 -12.25 -3.51
C GLN A 84 -7.54 -11.08 -3.13
N MET A 85 -7.89 -9.86 -3.55
CA MET A 85 -7.16 -8.66 -3.17
C MET A 85 -7.15 -8.45 -1.66
N ASN A 86 -8.32 -8.55 -1.00
CA ASN A 86 -8.42 -8.38 0.44
C ASN A 86 -7.66 -9.47 1.21
N ALA A 87 -7.67 -10.72 0.73
CA ALA A 87 -6.86 -11.79 1.31
C ALA A 87 -5.36 -11.49 1.23
N ALA A 88 -4.87 -11.06 0.04
CA ALA A 88 -3.47 -10.69 -0.14
C ALA A 88 -3.07 -9.47 0.73
N LEU A 89 -3.96 -8.49 0.88
CA LEU A 89 -3.73 -7.35 1.78
C LEU A 89 -3.71 -7.79 3.26
N SER A 90 -4.53 -8.76 3.65
CA SER A 90 -4.52 -9.31 5.02
C SER A 90 -3.19 -10.01 5.30
N ASP A 91 -2.76 -10.91 4.42
CA ASP A 91 -1.48 -11.63 4.56
C ASP A 91 -0.29 -10.67 4.57
N GLY A 92 -0.32 -9.63 3.72
CA GLY A 92 0.70 -8.60 3.68
C GLY A 92 0.73 -7.72 4.94
N ALA A 93 -0.42 -7.49 5.57
CA ALA A 93 -0.50 -6.74 6.82
C ALA A 93 0.19 -7.51 7.95
N ASP A 94 -0.11 -8.81 8.08
CA ASP A 94 0.50 -9.71 9.08
C ASP A 94 2.02 -9.85 8.92
N ALA A 95 2.57 -9.54 7.74
CA ALA A 95 4.02 -9.53 7.50
C ALA A 95 4.70 -8.20 7.89
N ILE A 96 3.93 -7.13 8.12
CA ILE A 96 4.44 -5.79 8.45
C ILE A 96 4.33 -5.51 9.96
N ILE A 97 3.27 -5.99 10.61
CA ILE A 97 3.02 -5.84 12.05
C ILE A 97 3.53 -7.04 12.85
#